data_AF-A0A4T0FIL6-F1
#
_entry.id   AF-A0A4T0FIL6-F1
#
_cell.length_a   1.000
_cell.length_b   1.000
_cell.length_c   1.000
_cell.angle_alpha   90.00
_cell.angle_beta   90.00
_cell.angle_gamma   90.00
#
_symmetry.space_group_name_H-M   'P 1'
#
loop_
_entity.id
_entity.type
_entity.pdbx_description
1 polymer ?
#
loop_
_entity_poly.entity_id
_entity_poly.type
_entity_poly.pdbx_seq_one_letter_code
_entity_poly.pdbx_strand_id
1 'polypeptide(L)'
;MHLTDVVLTGFGLVGLSLASLLPGSQHIFSNPSSESTSGFSIPSVHESAVQARRVLRLENIGTLSTVFPSDASVNHHDIHSTEQRPHGLGGVPIGLMDYYADCEPKSGNPTILAIDIATSFKNVAAGSNITLSLRWHPQDGHWHSAASLPRFSLVGHLEDIDDSDASKAGLATCFVKNHPDAVAWLPGNRIHTSRWVRLVVHDVYWIGGFGDRAYIGWIPLETWHNVTQKEIDACRLPGEKSTWSWADWL
;
A
#
# COMPACT_ATOMS: atom_id res chain seq x y z
N MET A 1 -7.28 73.42 7.16
CA MET A 1 -7.03 72.23 7.99
C MET A 1 -8.37 71.59 8.29
N HIS A 2 -8.53 70.36 7.80
CA HIS A 2 -9.71 69.51 7.84
C HIS A 2 -9.99 69.00 9.26
N LEU A 3 -11.26 68.75 9.59
CA LEU A 3 -11.74 67.44 10.04
C LEU A 3 -13.27 67.50 10.19
N THR A 4 -13.96 66.79 9.30
CA THR A 4 -15.39 66.45 9.38
C THR A 4 -15.52 65.13 10.11
N ASP A 5 -16.30 65.11 11.20
CA ASP A 5 -16.66 63.88 11.90
C ASP A 5 -17.66 63.06 11.06
N VAL A 6 -17.24 61.86 10.65
CA VAL A 6 -18.10 60.86 10.04
C VAL A 6 -18.33 59.75 11.06
N VAL A 7 -19.58 59.63 11.49
CA VAL A 7 -20.07 58.51 12.32
C VAL A 7 -20.08 57.24 11.47
N LEU A 8 -19.22 56.28 11.81
CA LEU A 8 -19.21 54.95 11.19
C LEU A 8 -20.22 54.05 11.92
N THR A 9 -21.38 53.83 11.32
CA THR A 9 -22.34 52.80 11.75
C THR A 9 -21.81 51.41 11.38
N GLY A 10 -21.41 50.64 12.38
CA GLY A 10 -21.00 49.25 12.21
C GLY A 10 -22.18 48.33 11.95
N PHE A 11 -22.30 47.80 10.73
CA PHE A 11 -23.14 46.64 10.45
C PHE A 11 -22.42 45.37 10.90
N GLY A 12 -22.87 44.81 12.04
CA GLY A 12 -22.45 43.48 12.48
C GLY A 12 -22.99 42.43 11.52
N LEU A 13 -22.10 41.80 10.74
CA LEU A 13 -22.39 40.58 10.00
C LEU A 13 -22.55 39.43 11.01
N VAL A 14 -23.79 39.10 11.34
CA VAL A 14 -24.13 37.84 12.02
C VAL A 14 -23.94 36.73 11.00
N GLY A 15 -22.76 36.12 11.01
CA GLY A 15 -22.48 34.89 10.26
C GLY A 15 -23.32 33.74 10.82
N LEU A 16 -24.40 33.39 10.14
CA LEU A 16 -25.16 32.17 10.41
C LEU A 16 -24.31 30.96 9.94
N SER A 17 -23.48 30.41 10.84
CA SER A 17 -22.83 29.12 10.62
C SER A 17 -23.85 27.98 10.79
N LEU A 18 -24.67 27.75 9.76
CA LEU A 18 -25.63 26.64 9.72
C LEU A 18 -25.00 25.29 9.34
N ALA A 19 -23.66 25.17 9.36
CA ALA A 19 -22.96 23.97 8.91
C ALA A 19 -22.98 22.79 9.92
N SER A 20 -23.56 22.93 11.11
CA SER A 20 -23.40 21.98 12.22
C SER A 20 -24.59 21.05 12.50
N LEU A 21 -25.59 20.96 11.62
CA LEU A 21 -26.81 20.15 11.86
C LEU A 21 -26.98 18.93 10.95
N LEU A 22 -25.97 18.53 10.17
CA LEU A 22 -26.00 17.23 9.51
C LEU A 22 -25.63 16.14 10.54
N PRO A 23 -26.44 15.09 10.72
CA PRO A 23 -26.03 13.91 11.48
C PRO A 23 -24.66 13.44 10.98
N GLY A 24 -23.68 13.41 11.87
CA GLY A 24 -22.29 13.18 11.50
C GLY A 24 -22.10 11.87 10.73
N SER A 25 -21.30 11.92 9.67
CA SER A 25 -20.92 10.81 8.80
C SER A 25 -20.06 9.72 9.46
N GLN A 26 -20.12 9.59 10.79
CA GLN A 26 -19.23 8.72 11.57
C GLN A 26 -19.33 7.22 11.20
N HIS A 27 -20.43 6.82 10.54
CA HIS A 27 -20.61 5.45 10.07
C HIS A 27 -19.87 5.12 8.77
N ILE A 28 -19.36 6.10 8.02
CA ILE A 28 -18.68 5.85 6.73
C ILE A 28 -17.29 5.20 6.91
N PHE A 29 -16.67 5.31 8.09
CA PHE A 29 -15.32 4.79 8.35
C PHE A 29 -15.26 3.75 9.48
N SER A 30 -16.41 3.26 9.92
CA SER A 30 -16.52 2.24 10.97
C SER A 30 -17.21 1.00 10.41
N ASN A 31 -16.87 -0.19 10.92
CA ASN A 31 -17.64 -1.40 10.60
C ASN A 31 -19.07 -1.22 11.14
N PRO A 32 -20.12 -1.61 10.40
CA PRO A 32 -21.49 -1.42 10.81
C PRO A 32 -21.93 -2.54 11.76
N SER A 33 -22.96 -2.25 12.56
CA SER A 33 -23.62 -3.27 13.37
C SER A 33 -24.43 -4.21 12.47
N SER A 34 -24.66 -5.45 12.92
CA SER A 34 -25.45 -6.45 12.17
C SER A 34 -26.86 -6.01 11.80
N GLU A 35 -27.39 -4.97 12.47
CA GLU A 35 -28.73 -4.41 12.22
C GLU A 35 -28.76 -3.38 11.07
N SER A 36 -27.63 -2.75 10.72
CA SER A 36 -27.59 -1.68 9.70
C SER A 36 -27.27 -2.16 8.28
N THR A 37 -27.11 -3.47 8.06
CA THR A 37 -26.83 -4.08 6.74
C THR A 37 -28.09 -4.50 5.98
N SER A 38 -29.26 -3.92 6.27
CA SER A 38 -30.53 -4.31 5.63
C SER A 38 -30.55 -3.95 4.13
N GLY A 39 -30.03 -4.85 3.29
CA GLY A 39 -30.09 -4.73 1.82
C GLY A 39 -28.79 -5.03 1.07
N PHE A 40 -27.65 -5.19 1.75
CA PHE A 40 -26.38 -5.60 1.12
C PHE A 40 -25.48 -6.36 2.11
N SER A 41 -24.63 -7.25 1.60
CA SER A 41 -23.69 -8.01 2.42
C SER A 41 -22.33 -7.32 2.43
N ILE A 42 -21.74 -7.21 3.61
CA ILE A 42 -20.37 -6.72 3.78
C ILE A 42 -19.43 -7.92 3.65
N PRO A 43 -18.32 -7.78 2.90
CA PRO A 43 -17.32 -8.83 2.83
C PRO A 43 -16.86 -9.26 4.22
N SER A 44 -16.83 -10.56 4.45
CA SER A 44 -16.18 -11.17 5.60
C SER A 44 -14.67 -10.85 5.60
N VAL A 45 -14.01 -11.15 6.72
CA VAL A 45 -12.55 -11.01 6.84
C VAL A 45 -11.82 -11.87 5.79
N HIS A 46 -12.33 -13.09 5.53
CA HIS A 46 -11.76 -13.97 4.50
C HIS A 46 -11.96 -13.42 3.09
N GLU A 47 -13.17 -12.97 2.74
CA GLU A 47 -13.42 -12.33 1.44
C GLU A 47 -12.58 -11.06 1.25
N SER A 48 -12.34 -10.31 2.33
CA SER A 48 -11.44 -9.15 2.34
C SER A 48 -9.98 -9.56 2.11
N ALA A 49 -9.54 -10.69 2.69
CA ALA A 49 -8.22 -11.26 2.41
C ALA A 49 -8.09 -11.67 0.94
N VAL A 50 -9.12 -12.32 0.37
CA VAL A 50 -9.14 -12.67 -1.05
C VAL A 50 -9.04 -11.42 -1.93
N GLN A 51 -9.80 -10.36 -1.62
CA GLN A 51 -9.70 -9.08 -2.34
C GLN A 51 -8.31 -8.46 -2.22
N ALA A 52 -7.71 -8.47 -1.03
CA ALA A 52 -6.35 -7.97 -0.82
C ALA A 52 -5.31 -8.74 -1.64
N ARG A 53 -5.42 -10.07 -1.68
CA ARG A 53 -4.57 -10.93 -2.52
C ARG A 53 -4.81 -10.70 -4.02
N ARG A 54 -6.04 -10.38 -4.43
CA ARG A 54 -6.35 -9.98 -5.82
C ARG A 54 -5.71 -8.65 -6.18
N VAL A 55 -5.74 -7.65 -5.28
CA VAL A 55 -5.04 -6.37 -5.48
C VAL A 55 -3.53 -6.59 -5.59
N LEU A 56 -2.94 -7.39 -4.69
CA LEU A 56 -1.52 -7.75 -4.73
C LEU A 56 -1.09 -8.40 -6.06
N ARG A 57 -1.99 -9.17 -6.69
CA ARG A 57 -1.73 -9.84 -7.96
C ARG A 57 -1.82 -8.90 -9.17
N LEU A 58 -2.72 -7.92 -9.12
CA LEU A 58 -3.05 -7.08 -10.28
C LEU A 58 -2.30 -5.74 -10.29
N GLU A 59 -1.94 -5.23 -9.12
CA GLU A 59 -1.05 -4.08 -8.99
C GLU A 59 0.41 -4.57 -9.03
N ASN A 60 1.32 -3.68 -9.44
CA ASN A 60 2.75 -3.99 -9.55
C ASN A 60 3.64 -2.94 -8.85
N ILE A 61 3.03 -1.84 -8.38
CA ILE A 61 3.69 -0.73 -7.72
C ILE A 61 3.03 -0.47 -6.37
N GLY A 62 3.82 -0.25 -5.34
CA GLY A 62 3.34 0.11 -4.02
C GLY A 62 4.22 1.17 -3.36
N THR A 63 3.86 1.56 -2.14
CA THR A 63 4.64 2.50 -1.33
C THR A 63 5.28 1.78 -0.17
N LEU A 64 6.61 1.68 -0.16
CA LEU A 64 7.37 1.22 0.99
C LEU A 64 7.54 2.38 1.96
N SER A 65 7.14 2.17 3.21
CA SER A 65 7.39 3.12 4.30
C SER A 65 8.42 2.57 5.26
N THR A 66 9.45 3.36 5.53
CA THR A 66 10.53 3.05 6.48
C THR A 66 10.79 4.26 7.37
N VAL A 67 11.62 4.10 8.39
CA VAL A 67 11.96 5.14 9.36
C VAL A 67 13.47 5.37 9.29
N PHE A 68 13.88 6.62 9.29
CA PHE A 68 15.31 6.94 9.38
C PHE A 68 15.87 6.46 10.73
N PRO A 69 17.00 5.74 10.75
CA PRO A 69 17.62 5.31 11.99
C PRO A 69 18.01 6.51 12.86
N SER A 70 17.96 6.34 14.19
CA SER A 70 18.35 7.39 15.12
C SER A 70 19.86 7.64 15.06
N ASP A 71 20.29 8.88 15.31
CA ASP A 71 21.72 9.26 15.32
C ASP A 71 22.56 8.40 16.31
N ALA A 72 21.93 7.86 17.36
CA ALA A 72 22.57 6.98 18.34
C ALA A 72 22.72 5.50 17.90
N SER A 73 21.96 5.04 16.91
CA SER A 73 21.98 3.64 16.47
C SER A 73 22.97 3.38 15.33
N VAL A 74 23.75 4.39 14.95
CA VAL A 74 24.60 4.33 13.77
C VAL A 74 25.97 4.89 14.11
N ASN A 75 27.03 4.14 13.75
CA ASN A 75 28.34 4.77 13.61
C ASN A 75 28.21 5.90 12.57
N HIS A 76 28.25 7.15 13.01
CA HIS A 76 28.13 8.33 12.15
C HIS A 76 29.10 8.32 10.95
N HIS A 77 30.18 7.54 11.01
CA HIS A 77 31.11 7.34 9.92
C HIS A 77 30.51 6.60 8.71
N ASP A 78 29.54 5.70 8.90
CA ASP A 78 29.02 4.84 7.81
C ASP A 78 27.87 5.50 7.03
N ILE A 79 26.92 6.18 7.69
CA ILE A 79 25.79 6.83 6.98
C ILE A 79 26.23 8.08 6.21
N HIS A 80 27.03 8.97 6.81
CA HIS A 80 27.50 10.17 6.10
C HIS A 80 28.46 9.86 4.95
N SER A 81 29.06 8.66 4.92
CA SER A 81 29.89 8.21 3.80
C SER A 81 29.07 7.78 2.57
N THR A 82 27.78 7.45 2.75
CA THR A 82 26.94 6.87 1.67
C THR A 82 25.94 7.86 1.08
N GLU A 83 25.59 8.94 1.78
CA GLU A 83 24.74 10.02 1.26
C GLU A 83 24.81 11.32 2.09
N GLN A 84 24.55 12.45 1.43
CA GLN A 84 24.43 13.77 2.07
C GLN A 84 23.06 13.92 2.76
N ARG A 85 22.81 13.11 3.78
CA ARG A 85 21.56 13.14 4.55
C ARG A 85 21.52 14.36 5.50
N PRO A 86 20.41 15.13 5.52
CA PRO A 86 20.21 16.19 6.52
C PRO A 86 20.28 15.65 7.96
N HIS A 87 20.81 16.45 8.88
CA HIS A 87 20.80 16.13 10.31
C HIS A 87 19.39 16.15 10.91
N GLY A 88 19.17 15.38 11.97
CA GLY A 88 17.92 15.40 12.75
C GLY A 88 16.75 14.63 12.13
N LEU A 89 17.00 13.74 11.17
CA LEU A 89 15.96 12.90 10.56
C LEU A 89 15.63 11.64 11.37
N GLY A 90 16.40 11.30 12.41
CA GLY A 90 16.17 10.08 13.19
C GLY A 90 14.73 9.96 13.69
N GLY A 91 14.07 8.83 13.41
CA GLY A 91 12.68 8.58 13.76
C GLY A 91 11.64 9.14 12.78
N VAL A 92 12.04 9.94 11.79
CA VAL A 92 11.12 10.46 10.76
C VAL A 92 10.78 9.34 9.77
N PRO A 93 9.50 9.10 9.45
CA PRO A 93 9.12 8.14 8.42
C PRO A 93 9.30 8.73 7.03
N ILE A 94 9.62 7.87 6.06
CA ILE A 94 9.64 8.19 4.64
C ILE A 94 8.90 7.10 3.87
N GLY A 95 8.00 7.51 2.98
CA GLY A 95 7.30 6.62 2.05
C GLY A 95 7.79 6.86 0.62
N LEU A 96 8.27 5.82 -0.05
CA LEU A 96 8.73 5.87 -1.44
C LEU A 96 8.03 4.80 -2.27
N MET A 97 7.88 5.07 -3.56
CA MET A 97 7.34 4.11 -4.50
C MET A 97 8.39 3.07 -4.85
N ASP A 98 8.03 1.79 -4.83
CA ASP A 98 8.89 0.67 -5.21
C ASP A 98 8.14 -0.39 -6.03
N TYR A 99 8.89 -1.11 -6.86
CA TYR A 99 8.38 -2.21 -7.69
C TYR A 99 8.31 -3.50 -6.88
N TYR A 100 7.19 -4.21 -7.01
CA TYR A 100 7.02 -5.53 -6.44
C TYR A 100 6.28 -6.45 -7.43
N ALA A 101 6.30 -7.76 -7.18
CA ALA A 101 5.48 -8.72 -7.91
C ALA A 101 5.04 -9.89 -7.00
N ASP A 102 3.86 -10.46 -7.27
CA ASP A 102 3.35 -11.68 -6.60
C ASP A 102 3.96 -12.95 -7.23
N CYS A 103 5.29 -13.07 -7.16
CA CYS A 103 6.03 -14.21 -7.73
C CYS A 103 6.07 -15.44 -6.81
N GLU A 104 5.64 -15.30 -5.57
CA GLU A 104 5.56 -16.38 -4.59
C GLU A 104 4.12 -16.56 -4.07
N PRO A 105 3.14 -16.77 -4.98
CA PRO A 105 1.72 -16.61 -4.68
C PRO A 105 1.16 -17.61 -3.67
N LYS A 106 1.89 -18.68 -3.33
CA LYS A 106 1.48 -19.59 -2.25
C LYS A 106 1.72 -19.02 -0.86
N SER A 107 2.71 -18.13 -0.71
CA SER A 107 3.07 -17.54 0.57
C SER A 107 2.25 -16.30 0.90
N GLY A 108 1.79 -15.57 -0.11
CA GLY A 108 1.23 -14.23 0.08
C GLY A 108 2.30 -13.17 0.41
N ASN A 109 3.58 -13.50 0.27
CA ASN A 109 4.67 -12.55 0.42
C ASN A 109 5.02 -11.98 -0.96
N PRO A 110 5.02 -10.64 -1.15
CA PRO A 110 5.48 -10.07 -2.39
C PRO A 110 7.00 -10.15 -2.52
N THR A 111 7.44 -10.43 -3.75
CA THR A 111 8.84 -10.35 -4.14
C THR A 111 9.15 -8.91 -4.56
N ILE A 112 10.25 -8.36 -4.05
CA ILE A 112 10.71 -7.00 -4.34
C ILE A 112 12.11 -7.09 -4.94
N LEU A 113 12.37 -6.24 -5.93
CA LEU A 113 13.72 -6.02 -6.44
C LEU A 113 14.34 -4.88 -5.64
N ALA A 114 15.11 -5.22 -4.60
CA ALA A 114 15.76 -4.24 -3.75
C ALA A 114 16.92 -3.58 -4.49
N ILE A 115 16.98 -2.25 -4.47
CA ILE A 115 18.07 -1.47 -5.03
C ILE A 115 18.79 -0.77 -3.88
N ASP A 116 20.02 -1.20 -3.57
CA ASP A 116 20.70 -0.81 -2.32
C ASP A 116 21.00 0.69 -2.21
N ILE A 117 21.00 1.42 -3.33
CA ILE A 117 21.16 2.89 -3.30
C ILE A 117 19.91 3.62 -2.76
N ALA A 118 18.73 3.00 -2.80
CA ALA A 118 17.49 3.66 -2.39
C ALA A 118 17.34 3.73 -0.86
N THR A 119 16.78 4.85 -0.38
CA THR A 119 16.64 5.16 1.04
C THR A 119 15.87 4.10 1.82
N SER A 120 14.83 3.49 1.23
CA SER A 120 14.04 2.43 1.85
C SER A 120 14.93 1.27 2.31
N PHE A 121 15.78 0.75 1.42
CA PHE A 121 16.63 -0.40 1.73
C PHE A 121 17.82 -0.04 2.63
N LYS A 122 18.36 1.18 2.52
CA LYS A 122 19.35 1.71 3.47
C LYS A 122 18.78 1.79 4.90
N ASN A 123 17.55 2.25 5.04
CA ASN A 123 16.88 2.32 6.34
C ASN A 123 16.64 0.92 6.92
N VAL A 124 16.15 -0.03 6.12
CA VAL A 124 15.98 -1.42 6.56
C VAL A 124 17.31 -2.05 6.98
N ALA A 125 18.37 -1.87 6.20
CA ALA A 125 19.71 -2.36 6.55
C ALA A 125 20.22 -1.77 7.87
N ALA A 126 19.78 -0.55 8.23
CA ALA A 126 20.06 0.10 9.50
C ALA A 126 19.05 -0.27 10.63
N GLY A 127 18.20 -1.28 10.43
CA GLY A 127 17.26 -1.80 11.43
C GLY A 127 15.86 -1.19 11.41
N SER A 128 15.48 -0.46 10.36
CA SER A 128 14.12 0.05 10.21
C SER A 128 13.11 -1.06 9.97
N ASN A 129 11.95 -0.97 10.63
CA ASN A 129 10.75 -1.67 10.21
C ASN A 129 10.31 -1.19 8.81
N ILE A 130 9.52 -2.01 8.12
CA ILE A 130 9.01 -1.71 6.79
C ILE A 130 7.54 -2.08 6.64
N THR A 131 6.80 -1.28 5.89
CA THR A 131 5.45 -1.61 5.44
C THR A 131 5.31 -1.40 3.94
N LEU A 132 4.54 -2.22 3.24
CA LEU A 132 4.14 -2.02 1.85
C LEU A 132 2.67 -1.63 1.78
N SER A 133 2.40 -0.38 1.39
CA SER A 133 1.05 0.14 1.21
C SER A 133 0.61 0.01 -0.25
N LEU A 134 -0.60 -0.50 -0.45
CA LEU A 134 -1.19 -0.82 -1.74
C LEU A 134 -2.59 -0.24 -1.83
N ARG A 135 -2.98 0.14 -3.04
CA ARG A 135 -4.35 0.58 -3.36
C ARG A 135 -4.74 0.07 -4.73
N TRP A 136 -6.02 -0.20 -4.89
CA TRP A 136 -6.58 -0.64 -6.15
C TRP A 136 -6.81 0.52 -7.12
N HIS A 137 -6.44 0.32 -8.38
CA HIS A 137 -6.73 1.21 -9.50
C HIS A 137 -7.72 0.54 -10.47
N PRO A 138 -8.96 1.05 -10.59
CA PRO A 138 -9.96 0.49 -11.48
C PRO A 138 -9.54 0.71 -12.94
N GLN A 139 -9.95 -0.22 -13.79
CA GLN A 139 -9.51 -0.35 -15.16
C GLN A 139 -10.68 -0.19 -16.16
N ASP A 140 -11.89 0.07 -15.68
CA ASP A 140 -13.11 0.23 -16.49
C ASP A 140 -13.21 1.60 -17.19
N GLY A 141 -12.29 2.53 -16.90
CA GLY A 141 -12.28 3.87 -17.47
C GLY A 141 -13.33 4.81 -16.87
N HIS A 142 -14.07 4.36 -15.84
CA HIS A 142 -15.01 5.20 -15.12
C HIS A 142 -14.33 5.92 -13.96
N TRP A 143 -14.92 7.04 -13.54
CA TRP A 143 -14.46 7.71 -12.34
C TRP A 143 -14.92 6.94 -11.10
N HIS A 144 -13.97 6.68 -10.19
CA HIS A 144 -14.22 6.11 -8.88
C HIS A 144 -13.57 7.02 -7.83
N SER A 145 -14.23 7.17 -6.68
CA SER A 145 -13.57 7.83 -5.55
C SER A 145 -12.43 6.94 -5.03
N ALA A 146 -11.21 7.47 -4.94
CA ALA A 146 -10.08 6.70 -4.43
C ALA A 146 -10.31 6.19 -2.99
N ALA A 147 -11.13 6.90 -2.20
CA ALA A 147 -11.48 6.49 -0.85
C ALA A 147 -12.55 5.38 -0.79
N SER A 148 -13.31 5.18 -1.87
CA SER A 148 -14.30 4.09 -1.95
C SER A 148 -13.72 2.78 -2.48
N LEU A 149 -12.44 2.77 -2.87
CA LEU A 149 -11.75 1.61 -3.42
C LEU A 149 -10.87 0.93 -2.36
N PRO A 150 -10.60 -0.37 -2.55
CA PRO A 150 -9.75 -1.10 -1.62
C PRO A 150 -8.32 -0.57 -1.53
N ARG A 151 -7.81 -0.54 -0.30
CA ARG A 151 -6.42 -0.19 0.04
C ARG A 151 -5.99 -0.86 1.34
N PHE A 152 -4.72 -1.19 1.44
CA PHE A 152 -4.21 -1.93 2.60
C PHE A 152 -2.71 -1.72 2.79
N SER A 153 -2.22 -2.12 3.96
CA SER A 153 -0.80 -2.12 4.28
C SER A 153 -0.39 -3.50 4.77
N LEU A 154 0.71 -4.00 4.20
CA LEU A 154 1.40 -5.18 4.67
C LEU A 154 2.52 -4.73 5.60
N VAL A 155 2.51 -5.20 6.84
CA VAL A 155 3.60 -5.00 7.80
C VAL A 155 4.46 -6.25 7.78
N GLY A 156 5.77 -6.09 7.69
CA GLY A 156 6.66 -7.23 7.51
C GLY A 156 8.12 -6.91 7.73
N HIS A 157 8.97 -7.83 7.28
CA HIS A 157 10.41 -7.66 7.19
C HIS A 157 10.92 -8.18 5.86
N LEU A 158 12.10 -7.72 5.45
CA LEU A 158 12.74 -8.19 4.24
C LEU A 158 13.66 -9.37 4.55
N GLU A 159 13.48 -10.46 3.81
CA GLU A 159 14.40 -11.58 3.76
C GLU A 159 15.07 -11.65 2.40
N ASP A 160 16.38 -11.87 2.38
CA ASP A 160 17.14 -12.02 1.15
C ASP A 160 16.82 -13.35 0.49
N ILE A 161 16.68 -13.34 -0.83
CA ILE A 161 16.54 -14.56 -1.63
C ILE A 161 17.85 -14.79 -2.38
N ASP A 162 18.53 -15.88 -2.06
CA ASP A 162 19.77 -16.24 -2.74
C ASP A 162 19.56 -16.38 -4.25
N ASP A 163 20.54 -15.91 -5.04
CA ASP A 163 20.47 -15.93 -6.50
C ASP A 163 20.18 -17.33 -7.08
N SER A 164 20.69 -18.38 -6.41
CA SER A 164 20.46 -19.76 -6.83
C SER A 164 19.00 -20.18 -6.65
N ASP A 165 18.34 -19.72 -5.58
CA ASP A 165 16.94 -20.01 -5.31
C ASP A 165 16.01 -19.12 -6.13
N ALA A 166 16.39 -17.85 -6.31
CA ALA A 166 15.72 -16.95 -7.23
C ALA A 166 15.70 -17.50 -8.67
N SER A 167 16.82 -18.08 -9.11
CA SER A 167 16.95 -18.72 -10.42
C SER A 167 16.08 -19.98 -10.53
N LYS A 168 16.12 -20.87 -9.53
CA LYS A 168 15.28 -22.08 -9.49
C LYS A 168 13.78 -21.75 -9.49
N ALA A 169 13.38 -20.70 -8.79
CA ALA A 169 12.00 -20.23 -8.72
C ALA A 169 11.57 -19.40 -9.94
N GLY A 170 12.50 -19.05 -10.84
CA GLY A 170 12.19 -18.25 -12.02
C GLY A 170 11.77 -16.82 -11.69
N LEU A 171 12.28 -16.23 -10.60
CA LEU A 171 11.85 -14.91 -10.12
C LEU A 171 12.09 -13.82 -11.16
N ALA A 172 13.23 -13.84 -11.85
CA ALA A 172 13.53 -12.87 -12.90
C ALA A 172 12.46 -12.86 -14.01
N THR A 173 12.05 -14.05 -14.49
CA THR A 173 11.02 -14.18 -15.52
C THR A 173 9.66 -13.68 -15.03
N CYS A 174 9.28 -14.05 -13.80
CA CYS A 174 8.03 -13.59 -13.21
C CYS A 174 8.01 -12.07 -12.98
N PHE A 175 9.10 -11.51 -12.46
CA PHE A 175 9.19 -10.09 -12.12
C PHE A 175 9.15 -9.22 -13.37
N VAL A 176 9.94 -9.56 -14.39
CA VAL A 176 9.99 -8.85 -15.68
C VAL A 176 8.66 -8.90 -16.43
N LYS A 177 7.85 -9.94 -16.23
CA LYS A 177 6.50 -9.99 -16.79
C LYS A 177 5.63 -8.85 -16.25
N ASN A 178 5.84 -8.42 -15.01
CA ASN A 178 5.12 -7.31 -14.39
C ASN A 178 5.84 -5.95 -14.57
N HIS A 179 7.16 -5.99 -14.77
CA HIS A 179 8.06 -4.83 -14.91
C HIS A 179 9.05 -5.03 -16.07
N PRO A 180 8.63 -4.87 -17.34
CA PRO A 180 9.48 -5.16 -18.50
C PRO A 180 10.75 -4.32 -18.58
N ASP A 181 10.70 -3.11 -18.05
CA ASP A 181 11.82 -2.17 -17.94
C ASP A 181 12.90 -2.65 -16.96
N ALA A 182 12.52 -3.40 -15.91
CA ALA A 182 13.43 -3.88 -14.87
C ALA A 182 14.54 -4.82 -15.36
N VAL A 183 14.42 -5.36 -16.58
CA VAL A 183 15.49 -6.12 -17.26
C VAL A 183 16.83 -5.39 -17.20
N ALA A 184 16.83 -4.06 -17.29
CA ALA A 184 18.05 -3.27 -17.31
C ALA A 184 18.75 -3.18 -15.94
N TRP A 185 18.12 -3.54 -14.82
CA TRP A 185 18.69 -3.45 -13.47
C TRP A 185 18.40 -4.67 -12.58
N LEU A 186 18.23 -5.84 -13.19
CA LEU A 186 18.23 -7.12 -12.45
C LEU A 186 19.59 -7.37 -11.75
N PRO A 187 19.62 -8.26 -10.75
CA PRO A 187 20.86 -8.58 -10.05
C PRO A 187 21.97 -9.01 -11.01
N GLY A 188 23.20 -8.57 -10.74
CA GLY A 188 24.35 -8.71 -11.63
C GLY A 188 24.65 -7.49 -12.52
N ASN A 189 23.87 -6.40 -12.42
CA ASN A 189 24.23 -5.12 -13.02
C ASN A 189 25.49 -4.51 -12.32
N ARG A 190 26.33 -3.83 -13.10
CA ARG A 190 27.61 -3.23 -12.65
C ARG A 190 27.49 -1.78 -12.13
N ILE A 191 26.35 -1.11 -12.33
CA ILE A 191 26.16 0.32 -11.96
C ILE A 191 25.61 0.44 -10.55
N HIS A 192 24.51 -0.25 -10.25
CA HIS A 192 23.90 -0.31 -8.93
C HIS A 192 23.65 -1.76 -8.55
N THR A 193 23.97 -2.11 -7.31
CA THR A 193 23.65 -3.44 -6.76
C THR A 193 22.16 -3.54 -6.53
N SER A 194 21.55 -4.54 -7.15
CA SER A 194 20.20 -4.97 -6.87
C SER A 194 20.19 -6.43 -6.45
N ARG A 195 19.19 -6.80 -5.65
CA ARG A 195 19.06 -8.15 -5.08
C ARG A 195 17.59 -8.51 -4.89
N TRP A 196 17.30 -9.80 -4.92
CA TRP A 196 15.96 -10.31 -4.66
C TRP A 196 15.68 -10.33 -3.17
N VAL A 197 14.55 -9.74 -2.77
CA VAL A 197 14.06 -9.84 -1.39
C VAL A 197 12.60 -10.23 -1.36
N ARG A 198 12.23 -10.93 -0.29
CA ARG A 198 10.87 -11.26 0.06
C ARG A 198 10.42 -10.34 1.18
N LEU A 199 9.26 -9.70 1.03
CA LEU A 199 8.58 -9.10 2.18
C LEU A 199 7.79 -10.17 2.90
N VAL A 200 8.34 -10.73 3.97
CA VAL A 200 7.61 -11.69 4.81
C VAL A 200 6.60 -10.92 5.63
N VAL A 201 5.32 -11.18 5.34
CA VAL A 201 4.17 -10.51 5.95
C VAL A 201 3.92 -11.04 7.36
N HIS A 202 3.76 -10.12 8.31
CA HIS A 202 3.38 -10.40 9.70
C HIS A 202 1.96 -9.96 10.00
N ASP A 203 1.59 -8.77 9.53
CA ASP A 203 0.27 -8.17 9.77
C ASP A 203 -0.28 -7.54 8.50
N VAL A 204 -1.60 -7.55 8.39
CA VAL A 204 -2.33 -7.00 7.24
C VAL A 204 -3.42 -6.07 7.75
N TYR A 205 -3.31 -4.78 7.42
CA TYR A 205 -4.34 -3.79 7.74
C TYR A 205 -5.12 -3.39 6.49
N TRP A 206 -6.42 -3.65 6.48
CA TRP A 206 -7.29 -3.56 5.31
C TRP A 206 -8.35 -2.45 5.43
N ILE A 207 -8.58 -1.76 4.32
CA ILE A 207 -9.71 -0.84 4.11
C ILE A 207 -10.33 -1.19 2.76
N GLY A 208 -11.48 -1.90 2.75
CA GLY A 208 -12.10 -2.33 1.50
C GLY A 208 -12.83 -1.23 0.72
N GLY A 209 -13.00 -0.05 1.32
CA GLY A 209 -13.76 1.08 0.78
C GLY A 209 -14.35 1.88 1.93
N PHE A 210 -15.60 2.30 1.79
CA PHE A 210 -16.34 2.87 2.91
C PHE A 210 -16.80 1.76 3.87
N GLY A 211 -16.64 1.99 5.17
CA GLY A 211 -16.93 1.04 6.25
C GLY A 211 -18.40 0.65 6.34
N ASP A 212 -19.32 1.45 5.82
CA ASP A 212 -20.73 1.09 5.70
C ASP A 212 -20.98 0.00 4.66
N ARG A 213 -20.02 -0.29 3.76
CA ARG A 213 -20.17 -1.23 2.62
C ARG A 213 -19.06 -2.27 2.54
N ALA A 214 -17.98 -2.08 3.29
CA ALA A 214 -16.80 -2.91 3.24
C ALA A 214 -16.21 -3.09 4.64
N TYR A 215 -15.54 -4.22 4.86
CA TYR A 215 -14.78 -4.44 6.08
C TYR A 215 -13.58 -3.47 6.15
N ILE A 216 -13.36 -2.92 7.34
CA ILE A 216 -12.17 -2.15 7.71
C ILE A 216 -11.58 -2.79 8.97
N GLY A 217 -10.30 -3.18 8.90
CA GLY A 217 -9.63 -3.74 10.06
C GLY A 217 -8.46 -4.66 9.74
N TRP A 218 -7.99 -5.34 10.77
CA TRP A 218 -6.88 -6.28 10.69
C TRP A 218 -7.35 -7.63 10.13
N ILE A 219 -6.64 -8.14 9.14
CA ILE A 219 -6.83 -9.50 8.63
C ILE A 219 -5.86 -10.41 9.38
N PRO A 220 -6.33 -11.47 10.06
CA PRO A 220 -5.46 -12.44 10.72
C PRO A 220 -4.48 -13.07 9.72
N LEU A 221 -3.23 -13.23 10.15
CA LEU A 221 -2.17 -13.76 9.28
C LEU A 221 -2.50 -15.17 8.74
N GLU A 222 -3.13 -16.02 9.56
CA GLU A 222 -3.62 -17.33 9.12
C GLU A 222 -4.63 -17.20 7.97
N THR A 223 -5.58 -16.26 8.06
CA THR A 223 -6.54 -15.99 6.98
C THR A 223 -5.82 -15.54 5.71
N TRP A 224 -4.82 -14.67 5.83
CA TRP A 224 -4.01 -14.21 4.69
C TRP A 224 -3.29 -15.35 3.96
N HIS A 225 -2.67 -16.26 4.72
CA HIS A 225 -1.94 -17.40 4.15
C HIS A 225 -2.87 -18.49 3.60
N ASN A 226 -4.08 -18.62 4.15
CA ASN A 226 -5.05 -19.64 3.71
C ASN A 226 -5.81 -19.26 2.43
N VAL A 227 -5.66 -18.03 1.92
CA VAL A 227 -6.24 -17.65 0.62
C VAL A 227 -5.62 -18.47 -0.51
N THR A 228 -6.48 -19.13 -1.29
CA THR A 228 -6.09 -19.99 -2.39
C THR A 228 -6.02 -19.25 -3.73
N GLN A 229 -5.24 -19.79 -4.67
CA GLN A 229 -5.19 -19.26 -6.04
C GLN A 229 -6.56 -19.26 -6.72
N LYS A 230 -7.38 -20.29 -6.48
CA LYS A 230 -8.74 -20.38 -7.02
C LYS A 230 -9.63 -19.23 -6.56
N GLU A 231 -9.53 -18.84 -5.29
CA GLU A 231 -10.30 -17.71 -4.75
C GLU A 231 -9.82 -16.39 -5.34
N ILE A 232 -8.50 -16.20 -5.45
CA ILE A 232 -7.91 -15.02 -6.10
C ILE A 232 -8.40 -14.90 -7.55
N ASP A 233 -8.43 -16.00 -8.30
CA ASP A 233 -8.84 -15.99 -9.71
C ASP A 233 -10.36 -15.82 -9.90
N ALA A 234 -11.16 -16.27 -8.94
CA ALA A 234 -12.62 -16.09 -8.94
C ALA A 234 -13.05 -14.69 -8.46
N CYS A 235 -12.22 -14.02 -7.64
CA CYS A 235 -12.49 -12.68 -7.13
C CYS A 235 -12.49 -11.64 -8.26
N ARG A 236 -13.40 -10.67 -8.16
CA ARG A 236 -13.45 -9.50 -9.03
C ARG A 236 -13.49 -8.24 -8.18
N LEU A 237 -12.57 -7.32 -8.45
CA LEU A 237 -12.51 -6.03 -7.80
C LEU A 237 -13.42 -5.01 -8.52
N PRO A 238 -13.88 -3.95 -7.83
CA PRO A 238 -14.64 -2.88 -8.45
C PRO A 238 -13.88 -2.26 -9.64
N GLY A 239 -14.50 -2.23 -10.82
CA GLY A 239 -13.88 -1.69 -12.02
C GLY A 239 -12.73 -2.54 -12.59
N GLU A 240 -12.56 -3.79 -12.16
CA GLU A 240 -11.61 -4.72 -12.79
C GLU A 240 -12.06 -5.05 -14.23
N LYS A 241 -11.13 -4.98 -15.19
CA LYS A 241 -11.42 -5.42 -16.56
C LYS A 241 -11.74 -6.91 -16.55
N SER A 242 -12.81 -7.29 -17.24
CA SER A 242 -13.08 -8.70 -17.50
C SER A 242 -11.91 -9.29 -18.29
N THR A 243 -11.18 -10.23 -17.68
CA THR A 243 -10.26 -11.07 -18.43
C THR A 243 -11.12 -12.03 -19.24
N TRP A 244 -11.39 -11.68 -20.49
CA TRP A 244 -12.05 -12.57 -21.43
C TRP A 244 -11.20 -13.86 -21.54
N SER A 245 -11.70 -14.97 -21.00
CA SER A 245 -11.03 -16.27 -21.05
C SER A 245 -11.74 -17.14 -22.09
N TRP A 246 -10.96 -17.69 -23.02
CA TRP A 246 -11.41 -18.66 -24.02
C TRP A 246 -11.95 -19.97 -23.41
N ALA A 247 -11.76 -20.19 -22.11
CA ALA A 247 -12.31 -21.33 -21.37
C ALA A 247 -13.82 -21.22 -21.09
N ASP A 248 -14.43 -20.03 -21.20
CA ASP A 248 -15.87 -19.84 -20.93
C ASP A 248 -16.78 -20.29 -22.10
N TRP A 249 -16.19 -20.82 -23.18
CA TRP A 249 -16.89 -21.31 -24.39
C TRP A 249 -16.88 -22.84 -24.56
N LEU A 250 -16.14 -23.59 -23.74
CA LEU A 250 -16.02 -25.05 -23.79
C LEU A 250 -16.69 -25.70 -22.58
#